data_AF-A0A445B681-F1
#
_entry.id   AF-A0A445B681-F1
#
_cell.length_a   1.000
_cell.length_b   1.000
_cell.length_c   1.000
_cell.angle_alpha   90.00
_cell.angle_beta   90.00
_cell.angle_gamma   90.00
#
_symmetry.space_group_name_H-M   'P 1'
#
loop_
_entity.id
_entity.type
_entity.pdbx_description
1 polymer ?
#
loop_
_entity_poly.entity_id
_entity_poly.type
_entity_poly.pdbx_seq_one_letter_code
_entity_poly.pdbx_strand_id
1 'polypeptide(L)'
;MKPNEDPESAAVRAIREELGSVIIGGGEAGVIEVEDIVRIDPNSYEMRVEEKVSDSYPGLPGCYVLHTVCATVEGLPEGDFCTYEVEEYGASEEKNLADKAVSVKKHYWTWVSADSIKP
;
A
#
# COMPACT_ATOMS: atom_id res chain seq x y z
N MET A 1 8.71 4.08 2.20
CA MET A 1 8.60 4.50 3.61
C MET A 1 8.86 5.99 3.70
N LYS A 2 8.17 6.70 4.58
CA LYS A 2 8.42 8.13 4.83
C LYS A 2 9.68 8.31 5.69
N PRO A 3 10.35 9.48 5.64
CA PRO A 3 11.49 9.74 6.51
C PRO A 3 11.11 9.56 7.99
N ASN A 4 11.93 8.81 8.73
CA ASN A 4 11.73 8.48 10.16
C ASN A 4 10.52 7.59 10.48
N GLU A 5 9.89 6.97 9.47
CA GLU A 5 8.85 5.97 9.66
C GLU A 5 9.48 4.59 9.90
N ASP A 6 9.00 3.83 10.89
CA ASP A 6 9.43 2.45 11.08
C ASP A 6 8.75 1.49 10.07
N PRO A 7 9.31 0.31 9.80
CA PRO A 7 8.77 -0.61 8.80
C PRO A 7 7.33 -1.07 9.06
N GLU A 8 6.94 -1.24 10.32
CA GLU A 8 5.60 -1.71 10.67
C GLU A 8 4.57 -0.61 10.42
N SER A 9 4.82 0.61 10.91
CA SER A 9 3.98 1.77 10.64
C SER A 9 3.84 2.04 9.14
N ALA A 10 4.94 1.90 8.40
CA ALA A 10 4.92 2.06 6.95
C ALA A 10 4.09 0.99 6.25
N ALA A 11 4.14 -0.26 6.72
CA ALA A 11 3.36 -1.36 6.17
C ALA A 11 1.86 -1.17 6.47
N VAL A 12 1.48 -0.80 7.69
CA VAL A 12 0.09 -0.48 8.05
C VAL A 12 -0.44 0.67 7.19
N ARG A 13 0.34 1.74 7.03
CA ARG A 13 -0.04 2.86 6.15
C ARG A 13 -0.21 2.41 4.71
N ALA A 14 0.71 1.61 4.17
CA ALA A 14 0.60 1.09 2.80
C ALA A 14 -0.67 0.22 2.63
N ILE A 15 -0.98 -0.67 3.59
CA ILE A 15 -2.21 -1.46 3.57
C ILE A 15 -3.45 -0.56 3.56
N ARG A 16 -3.45 0.51 4.37
CA ARG A 16 -4.54 1.49 4.39
C ARG A 16 -4.71 2.22 3.05
N GLU A 17 -3.61 2.66 2.45
CA GLU A 17 -3.62 3.36 1.16
C GLU A 17 -4.14 2.46 0.02
N GLU A 18 -3.75 1.19 0.03
CA GLU A 18 -4.08 0.22 -1.02
C GLU A 18 -5.45 -0.44 -0.86
N LEU A 19 -5.82 -0.83 0.38
CA LEU A 19 -7.01 -1.63 0.67
C LEU A 19 -8.11 -0.86 1.41
N GLY A 20 -7.83 0.38 1.85
CA GLY A 20 -8.73 1.17 2.69
C GLY A 20 -10.10 1.42 2.08
N SER A 21 -10.20 1.54 0.75
CA SER A 21 -11.50 1.71 0.07
C SER A 21 -12.48 0.54 0.26
N VAL A 22 -11.97 -0.66 0.56
CA VAL A 22 -12.76 -1.88 0.75
C VAL A 22 -12.92 -2.20 2.24
N ILE A 23 -11.87 -1.95 3.02
CA ILE A 23 -11.84 -2.17 4.47
C ILE A 23 -12.67 -1.12 5.23
N ILE A 24 -12.60 0.13 4.81
CA ILE A 24 -13.20 1.30 5.47
C ILE A 24 -14.49 1.75 4.74
N GLY A 25 -14.90 1.01 3.71
CA GLY A 25 -15.94 1.41 2.76
C GLY A 25 -17.36 1.53 3.33
N GLY A 26 -17.76 2.74 3.71
CA GLY A 26 -19.01 3.37 3.25
C GLY A 26 -20.27 3.30 4.13
N GLY A 27 -20.21 2.94 5.40
CA GLY A 27 -21.39 2.89 6.29
C GLY A 27 -21.14 3.57 7.65
N GLU A 28 -22.17 4.23 8.19
CA GLU A 28 -22.21 4.94 9.48
C GLU A 28 -21.97 4.06 10.74
N ALA A 29 -21.25 2.93 10.63
CA ALA A 29 -21.07 1.97 11.71
C ALA A 29 -19.59 1.83 12.08
N GLY A 30 -19.08 2.79 12.86
CA GLY A 30 -17.82 2.68 13.58
C GLY A 30 -16.58 2.83 12.68
N VAL A 31 -15.71 3.77 13.03
CA VAL A 31 -14.38 3.87 12.43
C VAL A 31 -13.61 2.63 12.89
N ILE A 32 -13.57 1.58 12.07
CA ILE A 32 -12.64 0.46 12.31
C ILE A 32 -11.28 1.02 11.93
N GLU A 33 -10.43 1.23 12.92
CA GLU A 33 -9.04 1.63 12.72
C GLU A 33 -8.31 0.47 12.02
N VAL A 34 -7.47 0.77 11.02
CA VAL A 34 -6.78 -0.27 10.24
C VAL A 34 -5.87 -1.11 11.14
N GLU A 35 -5.38 -0.49 12.21
CA GLU A 35 -4.58 -1.07 13.27
C GLU A 35 -5.31 -2.21 14.01
N ASP A 36 -6.64 -2.24 14.03
CA ASP A 36 -7.42 -3.28 14.72
C ASP A 36 -7.56 -4.58 13.90
N ILE A 37 -7.42 -4.49 12.59
CA ILE A 37 -7.65 -5.61 11.65
C ILE A 37 -6.37 -6.10 10.96
N VAL A 38 -5.28 -5.32 11.05
CA VAL A 38 -3.97 -5.68 10.50
C VAL A 38 -3.12 -6.27 11.61
N ARG A 39 -2.64 -7.50 11.40
CA ARG A 39 -1.67 -8.17 12.27
C ARG A 39 -0.41 -8.47 11.49
N ILE A 40 0.68 -7.78 11.82
CA ILE A 40 2.02 -8.06 11.29
C ILE A 40 2.62 -9.24 12.06
N ASP A 41 3.20 -10.22 11.35
CA ASP A 41 3.97 -11.28 11.98
C ASP A 41 5.31 -10.72 12.47
N PRO A 42 5.58 -10.67 13.79
CA PRO A 42 6.80 -10.08 14.34
C PRO A 42 8.09 -10.81 13.92
N ASN A 43 7.98 -12.05 13.40
CA ASN A 43 9.14 -12.82 12.96
C ASN A 43 9.36 -12.79 11.44
N SER A 44 8.53 -12.05 10.70
CA SER A 44 8.56 -12.01 9.23
C SER A 44 9.41 -10.90 8.64
N TYR A 45 9.97 -10.02 9.46
CA TYR A 45 10.71 -8.86 8.98
C TYR A 45 12.00 -9.27 8.26
N GLU A 46 12.12 -8.85 7.01
CA GLU A 46 13.32 -8.98 6.19
C GLU A 46 13.73 -7.61 5.64
N MET A 47 15.04 -7.37 5.57
CA MET A 47 15.60 -6.19 4.92
C MET A 47 16.66 -6.61 3.90
N ARG A 48 16.56 -6.06 2.69
CA ARG A 48 17.58 -6.23 1.65
C ARG A 48 17.91 -4.91 0.97
N VAL A 49 19.13 -4.82 0.46
CA VAL A 49 19.61 -3.67 -0.31
C VAL A 49 19.75 -4.09 -1.77
N GLU A 50 19.08 -3.36 -2.67
CA GLU A 50 19.19 -3.54 -4.11
C GLU A 50 19.86 -2.33 -4.75
N GLU A 51 21.02 -2.54 -5.37
CA GLU A 51 21.71 -1.53 -6.18
C GLU A 51 21.32 -1.71 -7.65
N LYS A 52 20.61 -0.73 -8.21
CA LYS A 52 20.21 -0.72 -9.63
C LYS A 52 20.18 0.69 -10.18
N VAL A 53 20.13 0.85 -11.50
CA VAL A 53 19.89 2.16 -12.12
C VAL A 53 18.57 2.72 -11.61
N SER A 54 18.56 3.98 -11.19
CA SER A 54 17.35 4.61 -10.67
C SER A 54 16.28 4.71 -11.77
N ASP A 55 15.11 4.14 -11.52
CA ASP A 55 13.97 4.26 -12.44
C ASP A 55 13.47 5.71 -12.53
N SER A 56 13.56 6.46 -11.42
CA SER A 56 13.18 7.87 -11.35
C SER A 56 14.25 8.81 -11.94
N TYR A 57 15.52 8.39 -11.95
CA TYR A 57 16.64 9.16 -12.50
C TYR A 57 17.52 8.27 -13.38
N PRO A 58 17.10 8.02 -14.64
CA PRO A 58 17.80 7.11 -15.54
C PRO A 58 19.27 7.46 -15.72
N GLY A 59 20.15 6.46 -15.58
CA GLY A 59 21.59 6.60 -15.69
C GLY A 59 22.33 6.93 -14.39
N LEU A 60 21.61 7.24 -13.30
CA LEU A 60 22.21 7.38 -11.97
C LEU A 60 22.14 6.06 -11.19
N PRO A 61 23.17 5.72 -10.41
CA PRO A 61 23.11 4.59 -9.50
C PRO A 61 22.06 4.87 -8.41
N GLY A 62 21.14 3.94 -8.24
CA GLY A 62 20.14 3.91 -7.17
C GLY A 62 20.48 2.82 -6.16
N CYS A 63 20.25 3.11 -4.89
CA CYS A 63 20.36 2.16 -3.78
C CYS A 63 18.99 2.11 -3.09
N TYR A 64 18.33 0.96 -3.17
CA TYR A 64 16.99 0.74 -2.63
C TYR A 64 17.10 -0.14 -1.40
N VAL A 65 16.70 0.39 -0.25
CA VAL A 65 16.54 -0.40 0.97
C VAL A 65 15.09 -0.89 1.03
N LEU A 66 14.89 -2.19 0.81
CA LEU A 66 13.58 -2.82 0.82
C LEU A 66 13.34 -3.47 2.18
N HIS A 67 12.20 -3.15 2.77
CA HIS A 67 11.72 -3.74 4.01
C HIS A 67 10.48 -4.58 3.66
N THR A 68 10.50 -5.86 4.05
CA THR A 68 9.41 -6.80 3.81
C THR A 68 8.90 -7.34 5.13
N VAL A 69 7.58 -7.43 5.27
CA VAL A 69 6.88 -8.04 6.40
C VAL A 69 5.69 -8.83 5.88
N CYS A 70 5.30 -9.89 6.59
CA CYS A 70 4.06 -10.60 6.37
C CYS A 70 2.97 -10.02 7.29
N ALA A 71 1.79 -9.78 6.73
CA ALA A 71 0.64 -9.28 7.49
C ALA A 71 -0.62 -10.08 7.16
N THR A 72 -1.46 -10.27 8.17
CA THR A 72 -2.85 -10.76 8.01
C THR A 72 -3.78 -9.57 8.10
N VAL A 73 -4.73 -9.47 7.18
CA VAL A 73 -5.73 -8.40 7.13
C VAL A 73 -7.12 -9.01 7.18
N GLU A 74 -7.88 -8.71 8.24
CA GLU A 74 -9.26 -9.18 8.39
C GLU A 74 -10.24 -8.33 7.56
N GLY A 75 -11.40 -8.90 7.22
CA GLY A 75 -12.50 -8.16 6.57
C GLY A 75 -12.37 -7.93 5.06
N LEU A 76 -11.39 -8.54 4.40
CA LEU A 76 -11.27 -8.48 2.94
C LEU A 76 -12.34 -9.36 2.24
N PRO A 77 -12.78 -8.98 1.02
CA PRO A 77 -13.75 -9.76 0.25
C PRO A 77 -13.23 -11.17 -0.07
N GLU A 78 -14.09 -12.19 0.01
CA GLU A 78 -13.70 -13.59 -0.27
C GLU A 78 -13.37 -13.84 -1.75
N GLY A 79 -13.92 -13.04 -2.66
CA GLY A 79 -13.66 -13.12 -4.10
C GLY A 79 -12.79 -11.98 -4.61
N ASP A 80 -12.44 -12.04 -5.88
CA ASP A 80 -11.71 -10.98 -6.57
C ASP A 80 -12.42 -9.62 -6.41
N PHE A 81 -11.64 -8.59 -6.12
CA PHE A 81 -12.16 -7.26 -5.83
C PHE A 81 -11.27 -6.18 -6.44
N CYS A 82 -11.72 -4.93 -6.34
CA CYS A 82 -10.92 -3.79 -6.75
C CYS A 82 -10.92 -2.71 -5.68
N THR A 83 -9.80 -2.02 -5.55
CA THR A 83 -9.64 -0.87 -4.65
C THR A 83 -9.32 0.38 -5.44
N TYR A 84 -9.51 1.53 -4.81
CA TYR A 84 -9.15 2.82 -5.36
C TYR A 84 -8.15 3.50 -4.43
N GLU A 85 -7.01 3.97 -4.94
CA GLU A 85 -6.13 4.83 -4.15
C GLU A 85 -6.82 6.18 -3.90
N VAL A 86 -6.79 6.66 -2.66
CA VAL A 86 -7.24 8.01 -2.31
C VAL A 86 -6.06 8.98 -2.49
N GLU A 87 -6.28 10.14 -3.10
CA GLU A 87 -5.21 11.15 -3.23
C GLU A 87 -4.81 11.71 -1.84
N GLU A 88 -3.58 11.44 -1.42
CA GLU A 88 -3.03 11.96 -0.16
C GLU A 88 -2.82 13.48 -0.18
N TYR A 89 -2.61 14.06 -1.37
CA TYR A 89 -2.48 15.50 -1.54
C TYR A 89 -3.83 16.10 -1.90
N GLY A 90 -4.54 16.57 -0.88
CA GLY A 90 -5.79 17.31 -1.03
C GLY A 90 -5.74 18.30 -2.19
N ALA A 91 -6.84 18.39 -2.94
CA ALA A 91 -7.00 19.33 -4.03
C ALA A 91 -6.75 20.77 -3.53
N SER A 92 -5.54 21.27 -3.68
CA SER A 92 -5.27 22.69 -3.52
C SER A 92 -5.94 23.41 -4.69
N GLU A 93 -6.73 24.46 -4.40
CA GLU A 93 -7.53 25.21 -5.37
C GLU A 93 -6.73 25.82 -6.57
N GLU A 94 -5.39 25.74 -6.53
CA GLU A 94 -4.48 26.16 -7.60
C GLU A 94 -4.16 25.09 -8.68
N LYS A 95 -4.71 23.86 -8.60
CA LYS A 95 -4.37 22.74 -9.51
C LYS A 95 -5.18 22.65 -10.83
N ASN A 96 -5.81 23.74 -11.27
CA ASN A 96 -6.69 23.80 -12.45
C ASN A 96 -6.05 23.44 -13.84
N LEU A 97 -4.76 23.04 -13.91
CA LEU A 97 -4.12 22.52 -15.13
C LEU A 97 -3.62 21.07 -15.02
N ALA A 98 -3.39 20.56 -13.80
CA ALA A 98 -2.93 19.19 -13.57
C ALA A 98 -4.09 18.17 -13.51
N ASP A 99 -5.33 18.64 -13.33
CA ASP A 99 -6.57 17.84 -13.36
C ASP A 99 -6.84 17.13 -14.71
N LYS A 100 -6.01 17.36 -15.73
CA LYS A 100 -6.03 16.61 -17.00
C LYS A 100 -5.19 15.33 -16.98
N ALA A 101 -4.36 15.11 -15.96
CA ALA A 101 -3.68 13.84 -15.79
C ALA A 101 -4.66 12.87 -15.11
N VAL A 102 -5.29 12.00 -15.90
CA VAL A 102 -6.09 10.88 -15.41
C VAL A 102 -5.15 9.96 -14.63
N SER A 103 -5.08 10.11 -13.31
CA SER A 103 -4.44 9.12 -12.44
C SER A 103 -5.41 7.95 -12.33
N VAL A 104 -5.12 6.87 -13.07
CA VAL A 104 -5.87 5.61 -12.92
C VAL A 104 -5.41 5.00 -11.62
N LYS A 105 -6.22 5.13 -10.57
CA LYS A 105 -5.92 4.65 -9.23
C LYS A 105 -6.70 3.39 -8.86
N LYS A 106 -7.05 2.55 -9.83
CA LYS A 106 -7.85 1.33 -9.59
C LYS A 106 -6.96 0.09 -9.60
N HIS A 107 -6.88 -0.60 -8.47
CA HIS A 107 -6.17 -1.87 -8.35
C HIS A 107 -7.16 -3.03 -8.40
N TYR A 108 -6.78 -4.12 -9.06
CA TYR A 108 -7.55 -5.37 -9.14
C TYR A 108 -6.80 -6.44 -8.37
N TRP A 109 -7.51 -7.07 -7.43
CA TRP A 109 -6.98 -8.07 -6.51
C TRP A 109 -7.60 -9.42 -6.83
N THR A 110 -6.75 -10.43 -6.95
CA THR A 110 -7.15 -11.82 -7.14
C THR A 110 -6.49 -12.67 -6.06
N TRP A 111 -7.28 -13.50 -5.41
CA TRP A 111 -6.77 -14.44 -4.42
C TRP A 111 -5.97 -15.54 -5.11
N VAL A 112 -4.78 -15.82 -4.57
CA VAL A 112 -3.93 -16.94 -5.02
C VAL A 112 -3.84 -17.99 -3.92
N SER A 113 -3.72 -19.26 -4.30
CA SER A 113 -3.46 -20.32 -3.33
C SER A 113 -2.12 -20.07 -2.64
N ALA A 114 -2.05 -20.36 -1.33
CA ALA A 114 -0.80 -20.29 -0.57
C ALA A 114 0.32 -21.11 -1.23
N ASP A 115 -0.03 -22.25 -1.84
CA ASP A 115 0.91 -23.14 -2.54
C ASP A 115 1.53 -22.51 -3.81
N SER A 116 0.95 -21.42 -4.31
CA SER A 116 1.41 -20.72 -5.53
C SER A 116 2.39 -19.59 -5.22
N ILE A 117 2.56 -19.21 -3.95
CA ILE A 117 3.47 -18.16 -3.53
C ILE A 117 4.88 -18.77 -3.42
N LYS A 118 5.78 -18.38 -4.32
CA LYS A 118 7.19 -18.80 -4.25
C LYS A 118 7.91 -17.95 -3.18
N PRO A 119 8.73 -18.55 -2.32
CA PRO A 119 9.61 -17.81 -1.40
C PRO A 119 10.69 -17.04 -2.17
#